data_AF-A0AAQ3VXB9-F1
#
_entry.id   AF-A0AAQ3VXB9-F1
#
_cell.length_a   1.000
_cell.length_b   1.000
_cell.length_c   1.000
_cell.angle_alpha   90.00
_cell.angle_beta   90.00
_cell.angle_gamma   90.00
#
_symmetry.space_group_name_H-M   'P 1'
#
loop_
_entity.id
_entity.type
_entity.pdbx_description
1 polymer ?
#
loop_
_entity_poly.entity_id
_entity_poly.type
_entity_poly.pdbx_seq_one_letter_code
_entity_poly.pdbx_strand_id
1 'polypeptide(L)' 'MAWISHHGATDDCGKWEHVLISLHGKTTGLPTFQQIKDSKQCFHPNCQHHVNVVKSLELVHPDILATTKKKLGKNM' A
#
# COMPACT_ATOMS: atom_id res chain seq x y z
N MET A 1 -8.67 6.34 -0.50
CA MET A 1 -7.61 5.36 -0.12
C MET A 1 -6.39 5.64 -0.99
N ALA A 2 -5.31 4.86 -0.88
CA ALA A 2 -4.15 5.07 -1.73
C ALA A 2 -3.41 3.76 -2.00
N TRP A 3 -2.53 3.74 -3.00
CA TRP A 3 -1.55 2.67 -3.19
C TRP A 3 -0.12 3.23 -3.09
N ILE A 4 0.83 2.40 -2.67
CA ILE A 4 2.23 2.80 -2.46
C ILE A 4 3.02 2.62 -3.75
N SER A 5 3.75 3.66 -4.17
CA SER A 5 4.58 3.65 -5.38
C SER A 5 5.55 2.47 -5.46
N HIS A 6 6.00 2.13 -6.66
CA HIS A 6 6.99 1.07 -6.89
C HIS A 6 8.32 1.69 -7.34
N HIS A 7 9.39 1.30 -6.66
CA HIS A 7 10.76 1.74 -6.90
C HIS A 7 11.74 0.54 -7.00
N GLY A 8 11.24 -0.69 -6.95
CA GLY A 8 12.09 -1.88 -6.99
C GLY A 8 12.87 -2.11 -5.70
N ALA A 9 12.29 -1.73 -4.56
CA ALA A 9 12.94 -1.86 -3.27
C ALA A 9 13.23 -3.34 -2.94
N THR A 10 14.49 -3.63 -2.57
CA THR A 10 14.95 -4.97 -2.17
C THR A 10 14.97 -5.16 -0.66
N ASP A 11 14.73 -4.10 0.10
CA ASP A 11 14.57 -4.10 1.54
C ASP A 11 13.09 -4.29 1.95
N ASP A 12 12.77 -4.01 3.21
CA ASP A 12 11.41 -4.16 3.74
C ASP A 12 10.37 -3.30 3.01
N CYS A 13 10.75 -2.19 2.35
CA CYS A 13 9.81 -1.40 1.56
C CYS A 13 9.18 -2.22 0.44
N GLY A 14 9.92 -3.18 -0.13
CA GLY A 14 9.46 -4.05 -1.22
C GLY A 14 8.18 -4.82 -0.85
N LYS A 15 7.93 -5.07 0.44
CA LYS A 15 6.69 -5.68 0.94
C LYS A 15 5.46 -4.81 0.66
N TRP A 16 5.62 -3.49 0.62
CA TRP A 16 4.53 -2.52 0.57
C TRP A 16 4.29 -1.91 -0.82
N GLU A 17 5.22 -2.08 -1.77
CA GLU A 17 5.05 -1.57 -3.14
C GLU A 17 3.83 -2.18 -3.84
N HIS A 18 3.08 -1.36 -4.58
CA HIS A 18 1.84 -1.75 -5.25
C HIS A 18 0.75 -2.32 -4.31
N VAL A 19 0.82 -2.02 -3.00
CA VAL A 19 -0.22 -2.41 -2.03
C VAL A 19 -1.18 -1.24 -1.80
N LEU A 20 -2.48 -1.51 -1.83
CA LEU A 20 -3.52 -0.58 -1.38
C LEU A 20 -3.53 -0.46 0.15
N ILE A 21 -3.72 0.76 0.61
CA ILE A 21 -3.73 1.14 2.02
C ILE A 21 -4.90 2.07 2.30
N SER A 22 -5.38 2.03 3.54
CA SER A 22 -6.36 3.00 4.02
C SER A 22 -5.64 4.24 4.58
N LEU A 23 -5.98 5.43 4.11
CA LEU A 23 -5.39 6.66 4.67
C LEU A 23 -5.86 6.96 6.10
N HIS A 24 -7.10 6.58 6.43
CA HIS A 24 -7.75 6.91 7.71
C HIS A 24 -8.51 5.73 8.33
N GLY A 25 -8.25 4.49 7.90
CA GLY A 25 -8.95 3.30 8.42
C GLY A 25 -10.40 3.12 7.95
N LYS A 26 -10.91 3.99 7.07
CA LYS A 26 -12.28 3.88 6.52
C LYS A 26 -12.45 2.79 5.47
N THR A 27 -11.35 2.20 5.00
CA THR A 27 -11.37 1.11 4.01
C THR A 27 -11.06 -0.19 4.72
N THR A 28 -12.12 -0.90 5.10
CA THR A 28 -12.04 -2.17 5.84
C THR A 28 -11.16 -3.17 5.11
N GLY A 29 -10.39 -3.95 5.87
CA GLY A 29 -9.53 -4.98 5.31
C GLY A 29 -8.18 -4.46 4.77
N LEU A 30 -7.96 -3.15 4.67
CA LEU A 30 -6.66 -2.61 4.32
C LEU A 30 -5.86 -2.15 5.55
N PRO A 31 -4.53 -2.34 5.56
CA PRO A 31 -3.67 -1.71 6.54
C PRO A 31 -3.72 -0.19 6.38
N THR A 32 -3.63 0.52 7.49
CA THR A 32 -3.63 1.99 7.48
C THR A 32 -2.25 2.54 7.18
N PHE A 33 -2.19 3.75 6.62
CA PHE A 33 -0.93 4.48 6.45
C PHE A 33 -0.14 4.57 7.77
N GLN A 34 -0.82 4.84 8.88
CA GLN A 34 -0.19 4.94 10.19
C GLN A 34 0.41 3.61 10.65
N GLN A 35 -0.31 2.48 10.50
CA GLN A 35 0.21 1.15 10.84
C GLN A 35 1.47 0.80 10.05
N ILE A 36 1.54 1.17 8.77
CA ILE A 36 2.70 0.92 7.93
C ILE A 36 3.88 1.78 8.39
N LYS A 37 3.65 3.07 8.63
CA LYS A 37 4.68 3.97 9.15
C LYS A 37 5.23 3.51 10.50
N ASP A 38 4.36 3.08 11.41
CA ASP A 38 4.73 2.60 12.75
C ASP A 38 5.52 1.29 12.68
N SER A 39 5.26 0.45 11.67
CA SER A 39 6.02 -0.78 11.44
C SER A 39 7.47 -0.53 11.01
N LYS A 40 7.79 0.68 10.54
CA LYS A 40 9.08 1.05 9.92
C LYS A 40 9.48 0.23 8.69
N GLN A 41 8.58 -0.62 8.18
CA GLN A 41 8.82 -1.43 6.99
C GLN A 41 8.60 -0.64 5.68
N CYS A 42 7.98 0.54 5.75
CA CYS A 42 7.91 1.50 4.66
C CYS A 42 7.74 2.90 5.25
N PHE A 43 8.02 3.94 4.47
CA PHE A 43 8.04 5.34 4.93
C PHE A 43 9.04 5.59 6.08
N HIS A 44 10.13 4.81 6.12
CA HIS A 44 11.25 5.02 7.03
C HIS A 44 12.15 6.18 6.55
N PRO A 45 13.11 6.65 7.36
CA PRO A 45 14.08 7.64 6.90
C PRO A 45 14.75 7.23 5.57
N ASN A 46 14.92 8.19 4.66
CA ASN A 46 15.44 8.02 3.28
C ASN A 46 14.55 7.23 2.30
N CYS A 47 13.38 6.75 2.73
CA CYS A 47 12.39 6.14 1.85
C CYS A 47 11.90 7.17 0.81
N GLN A 48 11.91 6.80 -0.47
CA GLN A 48 11.42 7.63 -1.58
C GLN A 48 9.96 7.30 -1.97
N HIS A 49 9.34 6.33 -1.28
CA HIS A 49 7.99 5.89 -1.56
C HIS A 49 6.98 6.99 -1.23
N HIS A 50 6.04 7.17 -2.15
CA HIS A 50 4.90 8.07 -2.00
C HIS A 50 3.60 7.31 -2.18
N VAL A 51 2.49 7.94 -1.80
CA VAL A 51 1.16 7.38 -1.93
C VAL A 51 0.42 8.01 -3.11
N ASN A 52 -0.20 7.17 -3.93
CA ASN A 52 -1.06 7.59 -5.02
C ASN A 52 -2.52 7.49 -4.56
N VAL A 53 -3.15 8.64 -4.34
CA VAL A 53 -4.51 8.72 -3.79
C VAL A 53 -5.54 8.33 -4.86
N VAL A 54 -6.50 7.52 -4.47
CA VAL A 54 -7.61 7.07 -5.32
C VAL A 54 -8.94 7.15 -4.56
N LYS A 55 -9.99 7.57 -5.27
CA LYS A 55 -11.33 7.80 -4.71
C LYS A 55 -12.08 6.50 -4.37
N SER A 56 -11.99 5.48 -5.22
CA SER A 56 -12.75 4.22 -5.10
C SER A 56 -11.97 3.03 -5.70
N LEU A 57 -12.38 1.80 -5.37
CA LEU A 57 -11.71 0.56 -5.84
C LEU A 57 -11.84 0.37 -7.36
N GLU A 58 -12.95 0.84 -7.93
CA GLU A 58 -13.23 0.78 -9.37
C GLU A 58 -12.21 1.56 -10.22
N LEU A 59 -11.57 2.58 -9.65
CA LEU A 59 -10.57 3.41 -10.32
C LEU A 59 -9.14 2.87 -10.15
N VAL A 60 -8.95 1.78 -9.41
CA VAL A 60 -7.65 1.18 -9.18
C VAL A 60 -7.28 0.29 -10.36
N HIS A 61 -6.05 0.43 -10.86
CA HIS A 61 -5.54 -0.46 -11.89
C HIS A 61 -5.57 -1.94 -11.43
N PRO A 62 -6.02 -2.89 -12.27
CA PRO A 62 -6.16 -4.30 -11.89
C PRO A 62 -4.90 -4.92 -11.27
N ASP A 63 -3.72 -4.54 -11.74
CA ASP A 63 -2.44 -5.07 -11.22
C ASP A 63 -2.19 -4.70 -9.76
N ILE A 64 -2.65 -3.52 -9.33
CA ILE A 64 -2.53 -3.07 -7.94
C ILE A 64 -3.49 -3.87 -7.06
N LEU A 65 -4.71 -4.15 -7.54
CA LEU A 65 -5.67 -5.02 -6.85
C LEU A 65 -5.10 -6.44 -6.70
N ALA A 66 -4.58 -7.01 -7.79
CA ALA A 66 -3.99 -8.34 -7.80
C ALA A 66 -2.77 -8.43 -6.86
N THR A 67 -1.90 -7.42 -6.87
CA THR A 67 -0.72 -7.36 -6.00
C THR A 67 -1.12 -7.22 -4.53
N THR A 68 -2.11 -6.37 -4.23
CA THR A 68 -2.65 -6.22 -2.87
C THR A 68 -3.21 -7.55 -2.36
N LYS A 69 -4.03 -8.24 -3.18
CA LYS A 69 -4.57 -9.56 -2.85
C LYS A 69 -3.46 -10.59 -2.58
N LYS A 70 -2.46 -10.63 -3.45
CA LYS A 70 -1.31 -11.54 -3.32
C LYS A 70 -0.51 -11.29 -2.04
N LYS A 71 -0.22 -10.03 -1.72
CA LYS A 71 0.66 -9.66 -0.60
C LYS A 71 -0.05 -9.67 0.76
N LEU A 72 -1.32 -9.29 0.82
CA LEU A 72 -2.08 -9.25 2.06
C LEU A 72 -2.86 -10.55 2.33
N GLY A 73 -2.96 -11.46 1.35
CA GLY A 73 -3.72 -12.71 1.47
C GLY A 73 -5.23 -12.49 1.62
N LYS A 74 -5.76 -11.35 1.13
CA LYS A 74 -7.17 -10.97 1.30
C LYS A 74 -7.92 -11.04 -0.02
N ASN A 75 -9.14 -11.59 0.01
CA ASN A 75 -10.10 -11.43 -1.07
C ASN A 75 -10.65 -10.00 -1.00
N MET A 76 -10.26 -9.18 -1.96
CA MET A 76 -10.79 -7.83 -2.19
C MET A 76 -11.75 -7.86 -3.37
#